data_AF-A0A7R7MQM6-F1
#
_entry.id   AF-A0A7R7MQM6-F1
#
_cell.length_a   1.000
_cell.length_b   1.000
_cell.length_c   1.000
_cell.angle_alpha   90.00
_cell.angle_beta   90.00
_cell.angle_gamma   90.00
#
_symmetry.space_group_name_H-M   'P 1'
#
loop_
_entity.id
_entity.type
_entity.pdbx_description
1 polymer ?
#
loop_
_entity_poly.entity_id
_entity_poly.type
_entity_poly.pdbx_seq_one_letter_code
_entity_poly.pdbx_strand_id
1 'polypeptide(L)'
;MIDIGSEFSGAKVVVDENAQPATTQSVRIRNVGGFSGMYSQGGDGNADMSMTGDKFTVSGTANGYQTDKPSEPATATFKIVVTC
;
A
#
# COMPACT_ATOMS: atom_id res chain seq x y z
N MET A 1 -11.14 -1.68 -5.52
CA MET A 1 -9.68 -1.84 -5.77
C MET A 1 -9.17 -0.56 -6.40
N ILE A 2 -7.96 -0.12 -6.05
CA ILE A 2 -7.33 1.08 -6.61
C ILE A 2 -5.97 0.68 -7.20
N ASP A 3 -5.79 0.87 -8.50
CA ASP A 3 -4.54 0.65 -9.22
C ASP A 3 -3.90 2.02 -9.55
N ILE A 4 -2.64 2.21 -9.16
CA ILE A 4 -1.91 3.46 -9.32
C ILE A 4 -0.65 3.17 -10.14
N GLY A 5 -0.47 3.90 -11.24
CA GLY A 5 0.71 3.75 -12.11
C GLY A 5 0.56 2.60 -13.10
N SER A 6 1.57 1.74 -13.19
CA SER A 6 1.67 0.65 -14.17
C SER A 6 2.03 -0.69 -13.50
N GLU A 7 2.04 -1.76 -14.27
CA GLU A 7 2.48 -3.08 -13.77
C GLU A 7 3.97 -3.14 -13.42
N PHE A 8 4.81 -2.26 -13.99
CA PHE A 8 6.25 -2.21 -13.73
C PHE A 8 6.60 -1.32 -12.54
N SER A 9 5.91 -0.20 -12.38
CA SER A 9 6.08 0.74 -11.28
C SER A 9 4.72 1.32 -10.88
N GLY A 10 4.33 1.11 -9.63
CA GLY A 10 3.00 1.46 -9.15
C GLY A 10 2.63 0.86 -7.80
N ALA A 11 1.39 1.08 -7.40
CA ALA A 11 0.80 0.50 -6.21
C ALA A 11 -0.60 -0.05 -6.49
N LYS A 12 -0.95 -1.17 -5.85
CA LYS A 12 -2.31 -1.72 -5.85
C LYS A 12 -2.84 -1.73 -4.42
N VAL A 13 -4.04 -1.20 -4.23
CA VAL A 13 -4.72 -1.17 -2.93
C VAL A 13 -6.03 -1.94 -3.02
N VAL A 14 -6.21 -2.89 -2.11
CA VAL A 14 -7.47 -3.62 -1.92
C VAL A 14 -8.10 -3.12 -0.62
N VAL A 15 -9.37 -2.74 -0.71
CA VAL A 15 -10.17 -2.20 0.38
C VAL A 15 -11.37 -3.11 0.55
N ASP A 16 -11.72 -3.44 1.80
CA ASP A 16 -13.02 -4.00 2.14
C ASP A 16 -13.98 -2.86 2.47
N GLU A 17 -14.88 -2.59 1.54
CA GLU A 17 -15.91 -1.56 1.65
C GLU A 17 -17.14 -2.04 2.43
N ASN A 18 -17.25 -3.34 2.73
CA ASN A 18 -18.34 -3.89 3.54
C ASN A 18 -18.06 -3.78 5.03
N ALA A 19 -16.80 -3.64 5.43
CA ALA A 19 -16.42 -3.31 6.79
C ALA A 19 -16.92 -1.90 7.17
N GLN A 20 -17.31 -1.73 8.44
CA GLN A 20 -17.73 -0.43 8.98
C GLN A 20 -16.85 -0.07 10.19
N PRO A 21 -15.90 0.87 10.05
CA PRO A 21 -15.53 1.60 8.82
C PRO A 21 -14.82 0.70 7.79
N ALA A 22 -14.76 1.16 6.53
CA ALA A 22 -14.01 0.48 5.48
C ALA A 22 -12.55 0.28 5.90
N THR A 23 -11.95 -0.86 5.53
CA THR A 23 -10.60 -1.23 5.95
C THR A 23 -9.70 -1.61 4.78
N THR A 24 -8.40 -1.33 4.91
CA THR A 24 -7.42 -1.73 3.90
C THR A 24 -7.08 -3.21 4.10
N GLN A 25 -7.33 -4.02 3.08
CA GLN A 25 -7.04 -5.45 3.08
C GLN A 25 -5.60 -5.74 2.68
N SER A 26 -5.10 -5.06 1.65
CA SER A 26 -3.70 -5.16 1.25
C SER A 26 -3.23 -3.94 0.47
N VAL A 27 -1.92 -3.70 0.53
CA VAL A 27 -1.21 -2.72 -0.30
C VAL A 27 -0.01 -3.43 -0.90
N ARG A 28 0.09 -3.46 -2.22
CA ARG A 28 1.27 -3.94 -2.93
C ARG A 28 1.96 -2.78 -3.61
N ILE A 29 3.19 -2.48 -3.21
CA ILE A 29 4.04 -1.45 -3.79
C ILE A 29 5.07 -2.15 -4.67
N ARG A 30 5.23 -1.70 -5.91
CA ARG A 30 6.19 -2.26 -6.85
C ARG A 30 7.01 -1.16 -7.48
N ASN A 31 8.32 -1.19 -7.23
CA ASN A 31 9.31 -0.30 -7.81
C ASN A 31 8.90 1.19 -7.74
N VAL A 32 8.53 1.66 -6.55
CA VAL A 32 8.19 3.07 -6.30
C VAL A 32 9.20 3.60 -5.29
N GLY A 33 9.89 4.68 -5.64
CA GLY A 33 10.91 5.28 -4.76
C GLY A 33 12.05 4.33 -4.39
N GLY A 34 12.34 3.33 -5.23
CA GLY A 34 13.34 2.31 -4.95
C GLY A 34 12.88 1.17 -4.04
N PHE A 35 11.59 1.08 -3.71
CA PHE A 35 11.05 0.04 -2.83
C PHE A 35 10.03 -0.86 -3.56
N SER A 36 10.03 -2.15 -3.21
CA SER A 36 8.96 -3.08 -3.53
C SER A 36 8.59 -3.87 -2.29
N GLY A 37 7.30 -3.97 -1.97
CA GLY A 37 6.84 -4.65 -0.76
C GLY A 37 5.33 -4.77 -0.67
N MET A 38 4.87 -5.36 0.43
CA MET A 38 3.48 -5.65 0.67
C MET A 38 3.08 -5.41 2.12
N TYR A 39 1.85 -4.92 2.27
CA TYR A 39 1.06 -5.00 3.49
C TYR A 39 -0.14 -5.92 3.22
N SER A 40 -0.52 -6.72 4.21
CA SER A 40 -1.76 -7.49 4.24
C SER A 40 -2.36 -7.51 5.64
N GLN A 41 -3.68 -7.35 5.73
CA GLN A 41 -4.39 -7.44 7.00
C GLN A 41 -4.16 -8.82 7.66
N GLY A 42 -3.88 -8.81 8.96
CA GLY A 42 -3.58 -10.02 9.74
C GLY A 42 -2.14 -10.54 9.62
N GLY A 43 -1.30 -9.90 8.80
CA GLY A 43 0.15 -10.14 8.77
C GLY A 43 0.93 -9.13 9.60
N ASP A 44 2.24 -9.08 9.38
CA ASP A 44 3.12 -8.08 9.99
C ASP A 44 2.96 -6.71 9.31
N GLY A 45 2.74 -5.67 10.12
CA GLY A 45 2.56 -4.29 9.67
C GLY A 45 1.17 -3.74 9.97
N ASN A 46 0.98 -2.47 9.65
CA ASN A 46 -0.28 -1.76 9.86
C ASN A 46 -0.65 -0.94 8.62
N ALA A 47 -1.94 -0.77 8.40
CA ALA A 47 -2.45 0.21 7.44
C ALA A 47 -3.71 0.87 8.01
N ASP A 48 -3.68 2.19 8.04
CA ASP A 48 -4.78 3.05 8.41
C ASP A 48 -5.32 3.71 7.15
N MET A 49 -6.64 3.82 7.06
CA MET A 49 -7.29 4.45 5.92
C MET A 49 -8.32 5.50 6.33
N SER A 50 -8.46 6.50 5.48
CA SER A 50 -9.46 7.55 5.60
C SER A 50 -9.93 8.00 4.23
N MET A 51 -11.17 8.47 4.17
CA MET A 51 -11.77 9.03 2.98
C MET A 51 -12.34 10.41 3.30
N THR A 52 -12.07 11.40 2.46
CA THR A 52 -12.58 12.77 2.62
C THR A 52 -13.07 13.26 1.25
N GLY A 53 -14.38 13.25 1.06
CA GLY A 53 -14.97 13.39 -0.29
C GLY A 53 -14.44 12.30 -1.20
N ASP A 54 -13.92 12.69 -2.36
CA ASP A 54 -13.36 11.77 -3.36
C ASP A 54 -11.88 11.44 -3.10
N LYS A 55 -11.29 11.99 -2.03
CA LYS A 55 -9.89 11.75 -1.68
C LYS A 55 -9.75 10.56 -0.74
N PHE A 56 -9.02 9.55 -1.19
CA PHE A 56 -8.67 8.37 -0.44
C PHE A 56 -7.23 8.48 0.08
N THR A 57 -7.02 8.21 1.36
CA THR A 57 -5.68 8.21 1.99
C THR A 57 -5.45 6.91 2.74
N VAL A 58 -4.38 6.21 2.40
CA VAL A 58 -3.88 5.03 3.13
C VAL A 58 -2.46 5.29 3.59
N SER A 59 -2.19 5.06 4.86
CA SER A 59 -0.83 5.16 5.42
C SER A 59 -0.52 3.89 6.20
N GLY A 60 0.73 3.46 6.20
CA GLY A 60 1.09 2.22 6.86
C GLY A 60 2.54 1.83 6.72
N THR A 61 2.82 0.57 7.02
CA THR A 61 4.12 -0.07 6.83
C THR A 61 3.97 -1.26 5.89
N ALA A 62 4.93 -1.42 4.99
CA ALA A 62 5.00 -2.56 4.08
C ALA A 62 6.37 -3.24 4.21
N ASN A 63 6.35 -4.57 4.16
CA ASN A 63 7.55 -5.40 4.21
C ASN A 63 7.93 -5.85 2.81
N GLY A 64 9.23 -5.84 2.49
CA GLY A 64 9.72 -6.11 1.16
C GLY A 64 11.22 -5.92 1.05
N TYR A 65 11.68 -5.19 0.04
CA TYR A 65 13.09 -4.95 -0.24
C TYR A 65 13.30 -3.62 -0.97
N GLN A 66 14.52 -3.08 -0.83
CA GLN A 66 14.99 -2.01 -1.70
C GLN A 66 15.46 -2.59 -3.03
N THR A 67 15.18 -1.93 -4.14
CA THR A 67 15.45 -2.43 -5.49
C THR A 67 16.95 -2.52 -5.81
N ASP A 68 17.77 -1.76 -5.10
CA ASP A 68 19.24 -1.84 -5.17
C ASP A 68 19.82 -3.00 -4.34
N LYS A 69 19.03 -3.54 -3.41
CA LYS A 69 19.38 -4.65 -2.51
C LYS A 69 18.24 -5.68 -2.43
N PRO A 70 17.90 -6.34 -3.55
CA PRO A 70 16.70 -7.18 -3.64
C PRO A 70 16.73 -8.43 -2.74
N SER A 71 17.89 -8.80 -2.20
CA SER A 71 18.06 -9.93 -1.28
C SER A 71 18.05 -9.54 0.19
N GLU A 72 18.03 -8.25 0.52
CA GLU A 72 17.98 -7.77 1.90
C GLU A 72 16.52 -7.39 2.26
N PRO A 73 15.93 -8.01 3.30
CA PRO A 73 14.59 -7.62 3.74
C PRO A 73 14.62 -6.19 4.28
N ALA A 74 13.60 -5.42 3.92
CA ALA A 74 13.41 -4.04 4.34
C ALA A 74 11.94 -3.77 4.65
N THR A 75 11.70 -2.91 5.63
CA THR A 75 10.37 -2.36 5.95
C THR A 75 10.38 -0.88 5.57
N ALA A 76 9.34 -0.43 4.88
CA ALA A 76 9.16 0.98 4.53
C ALA A 76 7.80 1.48 5.01
N THR A 77 7.77 2.73 5.50
CA THR A 77 6.52 3.45 5.68
C THR A 77 6.02 3.95 4.35
N PHE A 78 4.70 3.95 4.15
CA PHE A 78 4.08 4.47 2.94
C PHE A 78 2.91 5.38 3.29
N LYS A 79 2.63 6.31 2.37
CA LYS A 79 1.42 7.12 2.35
C LYS A 79 0.95 7.27 0.91
N ILE A 80 -0.20 6.70 0.61
CA ILE A 80 -0.88 6.78 -0.67
C ILE A 80 -2.03 7.75 -0.53
N VAL A 81 -2.03 8.80 -1.36
CA VAL A 81 -3.13 9.77 -1.46
C VAL A 81 -3.58 9.80 -2.90
N VAL A 82 -4.84 9.49 -3.14
CA VAL A 82 -5.42 9.38 -4.49
C VAL A 82 -6.80 9.99 -4.51
N THR A 83 -7.17 10.55 -5.66
CA THR A 83 -8.53 11.00 -5.96
C THR A 83 -8.98 10.23 -7.19
N CYS A 84 -10.15 9.62 -7.14
CA CYS A 84 -10.72 8.81 -8.20
C CYS A 84 -11.70 9.62 -9.05
#